data_AF-A0A4R4PFM8-F1
#
_entry.id   AF-A0A4R4PFM8-F1
#
_cell.length_a   1.000
_cell.length_b   1.000
_cell.length_c   1.000
_cell.angle_alpha   90.00
_cell.angle_beta   90.00
_cell.angle_gamma   90.00
#
_symmetry.space_group_name_H-M   'P 1'
#
loop_
_entity.id
_entity.type
_entity.pdbx_description
1 polymer ?
#
loop_
_entity_poly.entity_id
_entity_poly.type
_entity_poly.pdbx_seq_one_letter_code
_entity_poly.pdbx_strand_id
1 'polypeptide(L)'
;MAAEDGWYRDASGGGYLMTYRDQYVVLSGRGYLRVDYQLGHDGRRGPMVMPTWTGLRGRIFHVASGCGHRMDDAVPGEPAGTTWMGSPEAGFMELPEGAQQMWQCEYFYLDGQVTLANHERGSDYNLVVHPVTHADITADVNRAPGSAPDVVRHGLVRDTGDDSAPVPQYLTRDRPVDPVTEVPQQTRVGPE
;
A
#
# COMPACT_ATOMS: atom_id res chain seq x y z
N MET A 1 -14.44 -8.95 -7.80
CA MET A 1 -13.19 -9.64 -7.44
C MET A 1 -13.50 -10.72 -6.41
N ALA A 2 -12.73 -11.80 -6.38
CA ALA A 2 -12.86 -12.90 -5.43
C ALA A 2 -11.49 -13.20 -4.76
N ALA A 3 -11.50 -13.67 -3.52
CA ALA A 3 -10.30 -14.14 -2.81
C ALA A 3 -10.52 -15.44 -2.02
N GLU A 4 -9.49 -16.30 -1.94
CA GLU A 4 -9.48 -17.60 -1.21
C GLU A 4 -8.37 -17.73 -0.12
N ASP A 5 -8.75 -18.30 1.05
CA ASP A 5 -8.06 -18.59 2.34
C ASP A 5 -7.35 -17.51 3.21
N GLY A 6 -7.60 -17.56 4.55
CA GLY A 6 -6.79 -16.91 5.61
C GLY A 6 -7.42 -15.84 6.53
N TRP A 7 -8.75 -15.66 6.56
CA TRP A 7 -9.38 -14.34 6.71
C TRP A 7 -9.95 -13.89 8.06
N TYR A 8 -9.90 -12.57 8.28
CA TYR A 8 -10.99 -11.82 8.91
C TYR A 8 -11.61 -10.88 7.85
N ARG A 9 -12.94 -10.89 7.72
CA ARG A 9 -13.64 -9.76 7.09
C ARG A 9 -13.39 -8.54 7.97
N ASP A 10 -12.97 -7.42 7.39
CA ASP A 10 -12.98 -6.18 8.14
C ASP A 10 -14.39 -5.90 8.70
N ALA A 11 -14.49 -5.04 9.72
CA ALA A 11 -15.78 -4.72 10.35
C ALA A 11 -16.79 -4.07 9.37
N SER A 12 -16.34 -3.60 8.20
CA SER A 12 -17.19 -3.07 7.12
C SER A 12 -17.67 -4.12 6.11
N GLY A 13 -17.26 -5.39 6.25
CA GLY A 13 -17.75 -6.55 5.52
C GLY A 13 -17.27 -6.69 4.07
N GLY A 14 -16.36 -5.84 3.61
CA GLY A 14 -15.99 -5.72 2.18
C GLY A 14 -14.52 -5.96 1.84
N GLY A 15 -13.62 -5.88 2.81
CA GLY A 15 -12.17 -6.01 2.59
C GLY A 15 -11.50 -7.16 3.35
N TYR A 16 -10.24 -7.38 2.98
CA TYR A 16 -9.38 -8.45 3.47
C TYR A 16 -8.27 -7.88 4.34
N LEU A 17 -8.29 -8.20 5.63
CA LEU A 17 -7.28 -7.76 6.59
C LEU A 17 -6.16 -8.80 6.74
N MET A 18 -4.91 -8.34 6.62
CA MET A 18 -3.69 -9.09 6.93
C MET A 18 -2.93 -8.33 8.01
N THR A 19 -2.94 -8.84 9.24
CA THR A 19 -2.30 -8.25 10.44
C THR A 19 -0.90 -8.79 10.66
N TYR A 20 -0.68 -10.07 10.37
CA TYR A 20 0.53 -10.77 10.75
C TYR A 20 1.36 -11.17 9.55
N ARG A 21 2.66 -11.37 9.81
CA ARG A 21 3.59 -11.99 8.89
C ARG A 21 3.04 -13.30 8.32
N ASP A 22 3.35 -13.56 7.05
CA ASP A 22 3.00 -14.76 6.30
C ASP A 22 1.50 -14.89 5.99
N GLN A 23 0.67 -13.92 6.40
CA GLN A 23 -0.69 -13.78 5.89
C GLN A 23 -0.66 -13.25 4.46
N TYR A 24 -1.51 -13.79 3.61
CA TYR A 24 -1.62 -13.39 2.22
C TYR A 24 -3.07 -13.44 1.75
N VAL A 25 -3.33 -12.74 0.65
CA VAL A 25 -4.61 -12.73 -0.07
C VAL A 25 -4.36 -13.07 -1.53
N VAL A 26 -5.07 -14.06 -2.07
CA VAL A 26 -5.11 -14.30 -3.52
C VAL A 26 -6.25 -13.49 -4.10
N LEU A 27 -5.94 -12.48 -4.90
CA LEU A 27 -6.93 -11.63 -5.56
C LEU A 27 -7.16 -12.11 -6.99
N SER A 28 -8.42 -12.22 -7.41
CA SER A 28 -8.78 -12.57 -8.78
C SER A 28 -9.93 -11.73 -9.34
N GLY A 29 -9.88 -11.48 -10.64
CA GLY A 29 -10.93 -10.81 -11.42
C GLY A 29 -10.41 -9.62 -12.21
N ARG A 30 -11.33 -8.73 -12.58
CA ARG A 30 -11.04 -7.47 -13.27
C ARG A 30 -11.64 -6.30 -12.51
N GLY A 31 -10.87 -5.27 -12.23
CA GLY A 31 -11.33 -4.05 -11.55
C GLY A 31 -10.27 -3.39 -10.70
N TYR A 32 -10.68 -2.39 -9.93
CA TYR A 32 -9.79 -1.63 -9.06
C TYR A 32 -9.83 -2.14 -7.62
N LEU A 33 -8.69 -2.05 -6.95
CA LEU A 33 -8.51 -2.37 -5.54
C LEU A 33 -7.74 -1.25 -4.83
N ARG A 34 -8.05 -1.07 -3.55
CA ARG A 34 -7.32 -0.20 -2.63
C ARG A 34 -6.59 -1.08 -1.62
N VAL A 35 -5.33 -0.78 -1.35
CA VAL A 35 -4.54 -1.36 -0.26
C VAL A 35 -4.28 -0.27 0.77
N ASP A 36 -4.80 -0.46 1.98
CA ASP A 36 -4.65 0.44 3.11
C ASP A 36 -3.51 -0.04 4.01
N TYR A 37 -2.54 0.84 4.29
CA TYR A 37 -1.47 0.58 5.26
C TYR A 37 -1.89 1.05 6.65
N GLN A 38 -2.15 0.14 7.58
CA GLN A 38 -2.43 0.51 8.97
C GLN A 38 -1.19 0.31 9.81
N LEU A 39 -0.48 1.40 10.11
CA LEU A 39 0.74 1.36 10.90
C LEU A 39 0.42 1.21 12.40
N GLY A 40 1.05 0.24 13.05
CA GLY A 40 0.89 -0.06 14.47
C GLY A 40 1.67 0.93 15.34
N HIS A 41 1.06 2.04 15.72
CA HIS A 41 1.73 3.08 16.51
C HIS A 41 2.10 2.65 17.94
N ASP A 42 1.36 1.71 18.54
CA ASP A 42 1.64 1.18 19.89
C ASP A 42 2.64 0.02 19.89
N GLY A 43 3.13 -0.36 18.70
CA GLY A 43 3.89 -1.58 18.46
C GLY A 43 5.38 -1.37 18.23
N ARG A 44 6.00 -2.37 17.61
CA ARG A 44 7.39 -2.32 17.15
C ARG A 44 7.58 -1.23 16.11
N ARG A 45 8.72 -0.54 16.20
CA ARG A 45 9.16 0.52 15.28
C ARG A 45 10.61 0.26 14.88
N GLY A 46 10.87 0.29 13.60
CA GLY A 46 12.18 0.02 13.01
C GLY A 46 12.10 -0.35 11.53
N PRO A 47 13.04 -1.13 11.00
CA PRO A 47 13.07 -1.47 9.58
C PRO A 47 11.84 -2.28 9.20
N MET A 48 11.04 -1.74 8.29
CA MET A 48 9.87 -2.40 7.73
C MET A 48 10.31 -3.28 6.55
N VAL A 49 9.88 -4.54 6.55
CA VAL A 49 9.89 -5.33 5.32
C VAL A 49 8.58 -5.05 4.61
N MET A 50 8.67 -4.67 3.36
CA MET A 50 7.48 -4.32 2.62
C MET A 50 6.70 -5.55 2.12
N PRO A 51 5.38 -5.45 1.88
CA PRO A 51 4.61 -6.58 1.32
C PRO A 51 5.08 -7.02 -0.06
N THR A 52 4.60 -8.15 -0.59
CA THR A 52 4.99 -8.56 -1.96
C THR A 52 3.79 -8.98 -2.79
N TRP A 53 3.81 -8.61 -4.08
CA TRP A 53 2.94 -9.17 -5.11
C TRP A 53 3.63 -10.36 -5.79
N THR A 54 2.97 -11.51 -5.83
CA THR A 54 3.55 -12.75 -6.37
C THR A 54 2.51 -13.54 -7.17
N GLY A 55 2.97 -14.48 -8.00
CA GLY A 55 2.08 -15.41 -8.70
C GLY A 55 1.11 -14.74 -9.69
N LEU A 56 1.52 -13.58 -10.25
CA LEU A 56 0.72 -12.83 -11.21
C LEU A 56 0.38 -13.69 -12.43
N ARG A 57 -0.91 -13.74 -12.78
CA ARG A 57 -1.41 -14.24 -14.06
C ARG A 57 -2.31 -13.16 -14.63
N GLY A 58 -1.90 -12.52 -15.72
CA GLY A 58 -2.59 -11.35 -16.26
C GLY A 58 -1.83 -10.07 -15.95
N ARG A 59 -2.51 -9.01 -15.51
CA ARG A 59 -1.92 -7.68 -15.30
C ARG A 59 -2.34 -7.06 -13.97
N ILE A 60 -1.40 -6.40 -13.33
CA ILE A 60 -1.62 -5.47 -12.23
C ILE A 60 -0.76 -4.23 -12.47
N PHE A 61 -1.31 -3.04 -12.24
CA PHE A 61 -0.57 -1.77 -12.31
C PHE A 61 -1.05 -0.80 -11.24
N HIS A 62 -0.19 0.15 -10.89
CA HIS A 62 -0.47 1.14 -9.86
C HIS A 62 -1.12 2.37 -10.47
N VAL A 63 -2.31 2.70 -9.97
CA VAL A 63 -3.19 3.73 -10.54
C VAL A 63 -2.98 5.05 -9.83
N ALA A 64 -2.98 5.04 -8.49
CA ALA A 64 -2.89 6.26 -7.69
C ALA A 64 -2.47 5.95 -6.25
N SER A 65 -1.99 6.98 -5.56
CA SER A 65 -1.72 6.99 -4.13
C SER A 65 -2.60 8.04 -3.46
N GLY A 66 -3.17 7.77 -2.28
CA GLY A 66 -4.18 8.66 -1.70
C GLY A 66 -4.46 8.46 -0.22
N CYS A 67 -5.72 8.72 0.16
CA CYS A 67 -6.21 8.83 1.54
C CYS A 67 -5.58 9.96 2.34
N GLY A 68 -5.30 11.08 1.67
CA GLY A 68 -5.09 12.36 2.31
C GLY A 68 -3.68 12.66 2.83
N HIS A 69 -2.80 11.66 2.97
CA HIS A 69 -1.43 11.89 3.41
C HIS A 69 -0.44 10.80 2.94
N ARG A 70 0.83 11.21 2.85
CA ARG A 70 1.96 10.30 2.83
C ARG A 70 2.32 9.90 4.26
N MET A 71 2.92 8.73 4.43
CA MET A 71 3.26 8.27 5.76
C MET A 71 4.38 9.08 6.44
N ASP A 72 5.20 9.81 5.66
CA ASP A 72 6.22 10.73 6.19
C ASP A 72 5.71 12.16 6.39
N ASP A 73 4.44 12.44 6.09
CA ASP A 73 3.86 13.74 6.41
C ASP A 73 3.79 13.94 7.92
N ALA A 74 3.96 15.19 8.35
CA ALA A 74 3.75 15.57 9.73
C ALA A 74 2.27 15.36 10.12
N VAL A 75 2.04 14.84 11.32
CA VAL A 75 0.68 14.65 11.84
C VAL A 75 0.14 16.01 12.33
N PRO A 76 -1.01 16.50 11.82
CA PRO A 76 -1.57 17.77 12.28
C PRO A 76 -1.90 17.76 13.78
N GLY A 77 -1.44 18.78 14.48
CA GLY A 77 -1.68 18.93 15.92
C GLY A 77 -0.70 18.18 16.83
N GLU A 78 0.19 17.38 16.27
CA GLU A 78 1.23 16.67 17.01
C GLU A 78 2.52 17.49 17.16
N PRO A 79 3.40 17.13 18.12
CA PRO A 79 4.71 17.76 18.28
C PRO A 79 5.55 17.76 17.00
N ALA A 80 6.43 18.76 16.87
CA ALA A 80 7.33 18.88 15.73
C ALA A 80 8.18 17.62 15.56
N GLY A 81 8.23 17.10 14.33
CA GLY A 81 8.94 15.86 13.99
C GLY A 81 8.10 14.59 14.12
N THR A 82 6.87 14.66 14.63
CA THR A 82 5.93 13.54 14.57
C THR A 82 5.36 13.39 13.16
N THR A 83 5.44 12.18 12.62
CA THR A 83 4.92 11.77 11.32
C THR A 83 3.99 10.56 11.48
N TRP A 84 3.27 10.19 10.42
CA TRP A 84 2.47 8.96 10.42
C TRP A 84 3.33 7.70 10.49
N MET A 85 4.65 7.80 10.34
CA MET A 85 5.60 6.70 10.56
C MET A 85 6.15 6.64 12.00
N GLY A 86 5.86 7.62 12.85
CA GLY A 86 6.33 7.64 14.24
C GLY A 86 6.73 9.02 14.74
N SER A 87 7.47 9.06 15.85
CA SER A 87 7.84 10.30 16.53
C SER A 87 9.24 10.23 17.12
N PRO A 88 9.88 11.37 17.43
CA PRO A 88 11.20 11.36 18.07
C PRO A 88 11.25 10.64 19.41
N GLU A 89 10.15 10.66 20.17
CA GLU A 89 10.08 10.04 21.50
C GLU A 89 9.97 8.52 21.43
N ALA A 90 9.15 8.01 20.53
CA ALA A 90 8.85 6.58 20.49
C ALA A 90 9.49 5.85 19.30
N GLY A 91 10.23 6.56 18.45
CA GLY A 91 10.92 6.01 17.28
C GLY A 91 10.06 6.02 16.01
N PHE A 92 10.69 5.68 14.89
CA PHE A 92 10.07 5.67 13.56
C PHE A 92 10.11 4.28 12.95
N MET A 93 9.11 3.99 12.12
CA MET A 93 9.22 2.95 11.11
C MET A 93 10.16 3.44 10.01
N GLU A 94 10.93 2.52 9.43
CA GLU A 94 11.94 2.83 8.42
C GLU A 94 11.65 2.01 7.18
N LEU A 95 11.46 2.67 6.04
CA LEU A 95 11.33 1.98 4.77
C LEU A 95 12.71 1.44 4.34
N PRO A 96 12.76 0.29 3.64
CA PRO A 96 14.02 -0.23 3.13
C PRO A 96 14.62 0.74 2.10
N GLU A 97 15.95 0.73 1.95
CA GLU A 97 16.64 1.64 1.04
C GLU A 97 16.07 1.53 -0.39
N GLY A 98 15.85 2.69 -1.01
CA GLY A 98 15.28 2.77 -2.35
C GLY A 98 13.78 2.51 -2.41
N ALA A 99 13.10 2.23 -1.29
CA ALA A 99 11.64 2.17 -1.25
C ALA A 99 11.01 3.52 -1.63
N GLN A 100 9.94 3.48 -2.41
CA GLN A 100 9.09 4.65 -2.58
C GLN A 100 8.35 4.96 -1.30
N GLN A 101 8.17 6.25 -1.03
CA GLN A 101 7.39 6.66 0.12
C GLN A 101 5.92 6.23 -0.03
N MET A 102 5.43 5.59 1.02
CA MET A 102 4.07 5.08 1.08
C MET A 102 3.06 6.19 1.32
N TRP A 103 1.88 6.04 0.74
CA TRP A 103 0.67 6.71 1.18
C TRP A 103 -0.15 5.83 2.10
N GLN A 104 -1.10 6.44 2.82
CA GLN A 104 -2.05 5.71 3.65
C GLN A 104 -2.82 4.66 2.84
N CYS A 105 -3.10 4.96 1.56
CA CYS A 105 -3.73 4.06 0.62
C CYS A 105 -3.00 4.06 -0.73
N GLU A 106 -2.86 2.88 -1.31
CA GLU A 106 -2.36 2.68 -2.68
C GLU A 106 -3.44 1.98 -3.53
N TYR A 107 -3.68 2.47 -4.74
CA TYR A 107 -4.75 2.01 -5.62
C TYR A 107 -4.20 1.27 -6.84
N PHE A 108 -4.71 0.08 -7.11
CA PHE A 108 -4.25 -0.75 -8.22
C PHE A 108 -5.42 -1.15 -9.12
N TYR A 109 -5.11 -1.41 -10.39
CA TYR A 109 -6.01 -2.12 -11.29
C TYR A 109 -5.51 -3.55 -11.45
N LEU A 110 -6.41 -4.51 -11.39
CA LEU A 110 -6.16 -5.93 -11.63
C LEU A 110 -6.99 -6.39 -12.83
N ASP A 111 -6.38 -7.14 -13.74
CA ASP A 111 -7.04 -7.96 -14.76
C ASP A 111 -6.36 -9.32 -14.80
N GLY A 112 -6.85 -10.24 -13.98
CA GLY A 112 -6.26 -11.57 -13.81
C GLY A 112 -6.26 -12.02 -12.35
N GLN A 113 -5.14 -12.58 -11.90
CA GLN A 113 -4.95 -13.07 -10.54
C GLN A 113 -3.56 -12.72 -10.01
N VAL A 114 -3.45 -12.38 -8.74
CA VAL A 114 -2.17 -12.11 -8.05
C VAL A 114 -2.31 -12.43 -6.56
N THR A 115 -1.20 -12.73 -5.89
CA THR A 115 -1.14 -12.89 -4.43
C THR A 115 -0.43 -11.70 -3.80
N LEU A 116 -1.07 -11.01 -2.85
CA LEU A 116 -0.43 -10.04 -1.97
C LEU A 116 -0.11 -10.71 -0.64
N ALA A 117 1.14 -10.63 -0.18
CA ALA A 117 1.58 -11.16 1.10
C ALA A 117 2.04 -10.04 2.03
N ASN A 118 1.62 -10.10 3.30
CA ASN A 118 2.13 -9.27 4.38
C ASN A 118 3.42 -9.88 4.95
N HIS A 119 4.46 -9.05 5.08
CA HIS A 119 5.77 -9.39 5.62
C HIS A 119 6.08 -8.65 6.92
N GLU A 120 5.05 -8.33 7.71
CA GLU A 120 5.16 -7.67 9.02
C GLU A 120 6.40 -8.19 9.78
N ARG A 121 7.39 -7.32 9.89
CA ARG A 121 8.67 -7.61 10.52
C ARG A 121 9.38 -6.30 10.79
N GLY A 122 9.93 -6.16 11.99
CA GLY A 122 10.72 -5.01 12.43
C GLY A 122 9.88 -3.76 12.74
N SER A 123 8.75 -3.59 12.04
CA SER A 123 7.67 -2.66 12.38
C SER A 123 6.32 -3.34 12.28
N ASP A 124 5.42 -3.03 13.22
CA ASP A 124 4.06 -3.57 13.20
C ASP A 124 3.21 -2.79 12.18
N TYR A 125 2.64 -3.49 11.19
CA TYR A 125 1.70 -2.91 10.24
C TYR A 125 0.71 -3.97 9.72
N ASN A 126 -0.51 -3.50 9.43
CA ASN A 126 -1.52 -4.30 8.75
C ASN A 126 -1.70 -3.81 7.32
N LEU A 127 -2.25 -4.69 6.50
CA LEU A 127 -2.78 -4.36 5.18
C LEU A 127 -4.26 -4.67 5.14
N VAL A 128 -5.04 -3.75 4.59
CA VAL A 128 -6.46 -4.00 4.28
C VAL A 128 -6.67 -3.81 2.80
N VAL A 129 -7.24 -4.82 2.13
CA VAL A 129 -7.51 -4.76 0.69
C VAL A 129 -9.00 -4.66 0.44
N HIS A 130 -9.44 -3.64 -0.30
CA HIS A 130 -10.83 -3.43 -0.66
C HIS A 130 -11.04 -3.39 -2.18
N PRO A 131 -12.11 -3.99 -2.73
CA PRO A 131 -12.57 -3.61 -4.06
C PRO A 131 -13.06 -2.17 -4.04
N VAL A 132 -12.68 -1.39 -5.07
CA VAL A 132 -13.12 0.01 -5.24
C VAL A 132 -13.51 0.27 -6.69
N THR A 133 -14.19 1.38 -6.93
CA THR A 133 -14.49 1.88 -8.27
C THR A 133 -13.53 3.00 -8.67
N HIS A 134 -13.41 3.25 -9.97
CA HIS A 134 -12.69 4.43 -10.48
C HIS A 134 -13.25 5.75 -9.90
N ALA A 135 -14.56 5.82 -9.64
CA ALA A 135 -15.18 6.98 -9.04
C ALA A 135 -14.72 7.19 -7.59
N ASP A 136 -14.59 6.11 -6.81
CA ASP A 136 -14.05 6.17 -5.44
C ASP A 136 -12.61 6.69 -5.43
N ILE A 137 -11.78 6.19 -6.34
CA ILE A 137 -10.38 6.65 -6.52
C ILE A 137 -10.36 8.14 -6.85
N THR A 138 -11.14 8.54 -7.86
CA THR A 138 -11.21 9.93 -8.32
C THR A 138 -11.68 10.86 -7.19
N ALA A 139 -12.68 10.45 -6.42
CA ALA A 139 -13.19 11.23 -5.30
C ALA A 139 -12.16 11.37 -4.18
N ASP A 140 -11.40 10.31 -3.90
CA ASP A 140 -10.34 10.34 -2.89
C ASP A 140 -9.16 11.22 -3.30
N VAL A 141 -8.59 11.02 -4.48
CA VAL A 141 -7.40 11.78 -4.90
C VAL A 141 -7.68 13.27 -5.06
N ASN A 142 -8.92 13.64 -5.41
CA ASN A 142 -9.35 15.04 -5.52
C ASN A 142 -9.84 15.63 -4.20
N ARG A 143 -9.88 14.86 -3.11
CA ARG A 143 -10.31 15.38 -1.81
C ARG A 143 -9.40 16.53 -1.38
N ALA A 144 -10.01 17.65 -0.99
CA ALA A 144 -9.28 18.87 -0.67
C ALA A 144 -8.52 18.76 0.67
N PRO A 145 -7.25 19.20 0.72
CA PRO A 145 -6.54 19.38 1.99
C PRO A 145 -7.36 20.20 3.00
N GLY A 146 -7.42 19.72 4.24
CA GLY A 146 -8.19 20.32 5.32
C GLY A 146 -9.68 19.94 5.34
N SER A 147 -10.17 19.12 4.39
CA SER A 147 -11.56 18.62 4.45
C SER A 147 -11.82 17.67 5.61
N ALA A 148 -10.75 17.06 6.15
CA ALA A 148 -10.75 16.23 7.35
C ALA A 148 -9.35 16.31 8.02
N PRO A 149 -9.21 15.99 9.32
CA PRO A 149 -7.95 16.15 10.05
C PRO A 149 -6.76 15.38 9.48
N ASP A 150 -7.01 14.23 8.84
CA ASP A 150 -6.05 13.31 8.23
C ASP A 150 -5.80 13.59 6.74
N VAL A 151 -6.51 14.58 6.17
CA VAL A 151 -6.39 14.96 4.75
C VAL A 151 -5.55 16.23 4.66
N VAL A 152 -4.23 16.06 4.55
CA VAL A 152 -3.27 17.17 4.45
C VAL A 152 -2.80 17.43 3.02
N ARG A 153 -3.08 16.51 2.09
CA ARG A 153 -2.74 16.61 0.67
C ARG A 153 -3.85 16.05 -0.21
N HIS A 154 -3.86 16.51 -1.45
CA HIS A 154 -4.48 15.76 -2.55
C HIS A 154 -3.71 14.47 -2.80
N GLY A 155 -4.39 13.44 -3.29
CA GLY A 155 -3.73 12.22 -3.77
C GLY A 155 -2.91 12.47 -5.04
N LEU A 156 -2.17 11.45 -5.44
CA LEU A 156 -1.30 11.47 -6.62
C LEU A 156 -1.75 10.40 -7.61
N VAL A 157 -2.03 10.80 -8.85
CA VAL A 157 -2.24 9.85 -9.95
C VAL A 157 -0.89 9.34 -10.43
N ARG A 158 -0.78 8.02 -10.58
CA ARG A 158 0.42 7.31 -11.05
C ARG A 158 0.22 6.69 -12.43
N ASP A 159 -1.04 6.47 -12.81
CA ASP A 159 -1.40 5.98 -14.13
C ASP A 159 -0.95 6.96 -15.22
N THR A 160 -0.11 6.46 -16.12
CA THR A 160 0.43 7.17 -17.28
C THR A 160 -0.51 7.15 -18.48
N GLY A 161 -1.68 6.51 -18.36
CA GLY A 161 -2.71 6.42 -19.40
C GLY A 161 -2.48 5.31 -20.43
N ASP A 162 -1.46 4.49 -20.21
CA ASP A 162 -1.11 3.33 -21.02
C ASP A 162 -1.09 2.02 -20.22
N ASP A 163 -1.65 2.04 -19.00
CA ASP A 163 -1.71 0.91 -18.08
C ASP A 163 -0.32 0.31 -17.76
N SER A 164 0.75 1.09 -17.93
CA SER A 164 2.14 0.63 -17.79
C SER A 164 2.84 1.12 -16.52
N ALA A 165 2.16 1.97 -15.74
CA ALA A 165 2.69 2.53 -14.51
C ALA A 165 3.19 1.40 -13.59
N PRO A 166 4.51 1.34 -13.33
CA PRO A 166 5.09 0.24 -12.59
C PRO A 166 4.43 0.20 -11.22
N VAL A 167 4.02 -0.99 -10.76
CA VAL A 167 3.67 -1.19 -9.36
C VAL A 167 4.92 -0.84 -8.56
N PRO A 168 4.95 0.32 -7.86
CA PRO A 168 6.13 0.74 -7.20
C PRO A 168 6.29 -0.20 -6.04
N GLN A 169 7.40 -0.92 -6.13
CA GLN A 169 7.75 -2.09 -5.35
C GLN A 169 7.27 -3.44 -5.94
N TYR A 170 8.25 -4.35 -6.01
CA TYR A 170 8.13 -5.79 -6.30
C TYR A 170 8.05 -6.18 -7.77
N LEU A 171 9.02 -7.01 -8.13
CA LEU A 171 8.96 -7.81 -9.34
C LEU A 171 7.65 -8.56 -9.41
N THR A 172 6.87 -8.24 -10.44
CA THR A 172 5.83 -9.12 -10.98
C THR A 172 6.51 -10.33 -11.65
N ARG A 173 6.99 -11.29 -10.83
CA ARG A 173 7.54 -12.57 -11.31
C ARG A 173 6.44 -13.62 -11.40
N ASP A 174 6.42 -14.37 -12.50
CA ASP A 174 5.53 -15.52 -12.70
C ASP A 174 5.70 -16.59 -11.59
N ARG A 175 6.90 -16.72 -11.01
CA ARG A 175 7.22 -17.57 -9.85
C ARG A 175 8.33 -16.93 -8.99
N PRO A 176 8.06 -16.50 -7.75
CA PRO A 176 9.13 -16.18 -6.81
C PRO A 176 9.81 -17.47 -6.35
N VAL A 177 11.15 -17.49 -6.34
CA VAL A 177 11.92 -18.58 -5.70
C VAL A 177 11.84 -18.48 -4.17
N ASP A 178 11.56 -17.27 -3.66
CA ASP A 178 11.30 -16.94 -2.27
C ASP A 178 10.44 -15.65 -2.23
N PRO A 179 9.24 -15.65 -1.61
CA PRO A 179 8.41 -14.46 -1.49
C PRO A 179 8.96 -13.43 -0.47
N VAL A 180 10.00 -13.77 0.29
CA VAL A 180 10.57 -12.95 1.39
C VAL A 180 11.88 -12.25 1.00
N THR A 181 12.52 -12.61 -0.12
CA THR A 181 13.78 -11.97 -0.51
C THR A 181 13.54 -10.52 -0.92
N GLU A 182 14.13 -9.58 -0.17
CA GLU A 182 14.22 -8.16 -0.53
C GLU A 182 14.82 -8.01 -1.93
N VAL A 183 14.04 -7.45 -2.85
CA VAL A 183 14.53 -7.16 -4.20
C VAL A 183 14.73 -5.66 -4.34
N PRO A 184 15.92 -5.20 -4.76
CA PRO A 184 16.16 -3.81 -5.11
C PRO A 184 15.10 -3.26 -6.07
N GLN A 185 14.59 -2.08 -5.77
CA GLN A 185 13.64 -1.39 -6.64
C GLN A 185 14.28 -1.07 -7.99
N GLN A 186 13.55 -1.34 -9.07
CA GLN A 186 13.88 -0.87 -10.41
C GLN A 186 12.86 0.15 -10.89
N THR A 187 12.64 1.23 -10.13
CA THR A 187 11.96 2.39 -10.71
C THR A 187 12.99 3.23 -11.45
N ARG A 188 12.88 3.33 -12.77
CA ARG A 188 13.50 4.43 -13.50
C ARG A 188 12.40 5.46 -13.76
N VAL A 189 12.62 6.68 -13.30
CA VAL A 189 11.83 7.84 -13.74
C VAL A 189 12.11 8.02 -15.23
N GLY A 190 11.06 8.12 -16.05
CA GLY A 190 11.21 8.54 -17.44
C GLY A 190 11.85 9.94 -17.49
N PRO A 191 12.64 10.27 -18.52
CA PRO A 191 13.29 11.58 -18.60
C PRO A 191 12.26 12.72 -18.60
N GLU A 192 12.64 13.84 -17.95
CA GLU A 192 11.89 15.10 -17.85
C GLU A 192 11.55 15.74 -19.21
#